data_AF-A0A6B3B254-F1
#
_entry.id   AF-A0A6B3B254-F1
#
_cell.length_a   1.000
_cell.length_b   1.000
_cell.length_c   1.000
_cell.angle_alpha   90.00
_cell.angle_beta   90.00
_cell.angle_gamma   90.00
#
_symmetry.space_group_name_H-M   'P 1'
#
loop_
_entity.id
_entity.type
_entity.pdbx_description
1 polymer ?
#
loop_
_entity_poly.entity_id
_entity_poly.type
_entity_poly.pdbx_seq_one_letter_code
_entity_poly.pdbx_strand_id
1 'polypeptide(L)'
;MFVACAALLVSVIALIPAWSSAVSGESQAKTGEKEAERRGSLEVTAVSARFNDRLKGVERAADSEKEVDGLIGPQVDIAVRNRGSGSAIITKMIASVSVSENLTSCAGTGGDLDIAARYDIPIPTSRKPPFTVTTTDDVFFDVKSGENDRLSVAVGPEMGEAGMSPWVGVVTLQFHDADGTDLSIGPLALVSPGQDEHFHPVGMTWKIAPRYASCMDDNARRVQEIMEIPHITPSKEFAALHRALRPFR
;
A
#
# COMPACT_ATOMS: atom_id res chain seq x y z
N MET A 1 10.57 -88.53 -21.26
CA MET A 1 9.12 -88.24 -21.31
C MET A 1 8.76 -87.61 -19.97
N PHE A 2 8.03 -86.49 -19.97
CA PHE A 2 7.85 -85.52 -18.87
C PHE A 2 9.13 -84.68 -18.61
N VAL A 3 9.15 -83.36 -18.73
CA VAL A 3 8.38 -82.36 -17.97
C VAL A 3 8.25 -81.06 -18.79
N ALA A 4 7.04 -80.53 -18.95
CA ALA A 4 6.81 -79.11 -19.26
C ALA A 4 5.32 -78.78 -19.08
N CYS A 5 4.92 -78.22 -17.93
CA CYS A 5 3.65 -77.51 -17.75
C CYS A 5 3.68 -76.80 -16.39
N ALA A 6 4.08 -75.52 -16.36
CA ALA A 6 3.64 -74.55 -15.36
C ALA A 6 4.25 -73.17 -15.68
N ALA A 7 3.53 -72.32 -16.41
CA ALA A 7 3.64 -70.85 -16.33
C ALA A 7 2.69 -70.20 -17.34
N LEU A 8 1.40 -70.11 -17.03
CA LEU A 8 0.47 -69.24 -17.75
C LEU A 8 -0.81 -69.12 -16.91
N LEU A 9 -0.81 -68.26 -15.88
CA LEU A 9 -2.02 -67.78 -15.20
C LEU A 9 -1.72 -66.71 -14.13
N VAL A 10 -0.85 -65.72 -14.39
CA VAL A 10 -0.79 -64.49 -13.55
C VAL A 10 -0.42 -63.31 -14.44
N SER A 11 -1.38 -62.75 -15.19
CA SER A 11 -1.11 -61.54 -15.98
C SER A 11 -2.30 -60.59 -16.15
N VAL A 12 -3.52 -60.96 -15.74
CA VAL A 12 -4.72 -60.16 -16.07
C VAL A 12 -5.24 -59.28 -14.92
N ILE A 13 -4.75 -59.45 -13.68
CA ILE A 13 -5.27 -58.67 -12.53
C ILE A 13 -4.46 -57.38 -12.25
N ALA A 14 -3.28 -57.20 -12.86
CA ALA A 14 -2.45 -56.01 -12.63
C ALA A 14 -2.78 -54.80 -13.55
N LEU A 15 -3.70 -54.93 -14.49
CA LEU A 15 -4.02 -53.88 -15.47
C LEU A 15 -5.17 -52.95 -15.06
N ILE A 16 -5.95 -53.31 -14.04
CA ILE A 16 -7.10 -52.50 -13.59
C ILE A 16 -6.69 -51.26 -12.76
N PRO A 17 -5.64 -51.26 -11.89
CA PRO A 17 -5.28 -50.07 -11.12
C PRO A 17 -4.54 -49.00 -11.95
N ALA A 18 -3.95 -49.38 -13.08
CA ALA A 18 -3.17 -48.48 -13.92
C ALA A 18 -4.06 -47.54 -14.76
N TRP A 19 -5.24 -48.01 -15.17
CA TRP A 19 -6.19 -47.20 -15.93
C TRP A 19 -6.96 -46.21 -15.06
N SER A 20 -7.33 -46.59 -13.83
CA SER A 20 -7.97 -45.65 -12.90
C SER A 20 -7.03 -44.53 -12.48
N SER A 21 -5.73 -44.81 -12.35
CA SER A 21 -4.70 -43.81 -12.02
C SER A 21 -4.41 -42.85 -13.19
N ALA A 22 -4.40 -43.35 -14.44
CA ALA A 22 -4.20 -42.52 -15.62
C ALA A 22 -5.41 -41.62 -15.92
N VAL A 23 -6.63 -42.13 -15.80
CA VAL A 23 -7.87 -41.36 -15.97
C VAL A 23 -8.05 -40.33 -14.84
N SER A 24 -7.65 -40.69 -13.61
CA SER A 24 -7.57 -39.76 -12.47
C SER A 24 -6.56 -38.64 -12.71
N GLY A 25 -5.36 -38.96 -13.22
CA GLY A 25 -4.31 -37.99 -13.53
C GLY A 25 -4.67 -37.04 -14.67
N GLU A 26 -5.27 -37.53 -15.76
CA GLU A 26 -5.77 -36.66 -16.84
C GLU A 26 -6.95 -35.79 -16.40
N SER A 27 -7.82 -36.30 -15.54
CA SER A 27 -8.93 -35.53 -14.97
C SER A 27 -8.41 -34.42 -14.05
N GLN A 28 -7.45 -34.72 -13.17
CA GLN A 28 -6.82 -33.72 -12.31
C GLN A 28 -5.99 -32.71 -13.11
N ALA A 29 -5.27 -33.14 -14.15
CA ALA A 29 -4.55 -32.24 -15.05
C ALA A 29 -5.50 -31.30 -15.82
N LYS A 30 -6.62 -31.81 -16.35
CA LYS A 30 -7.65 -31.00 -17.03
C LYS A 30 -8.41 -30.08 -16.08
N THR A 31 -8.57 -30.48 -14.82
CA THR A 31 -9.21 -29.64 -13.80
C THR A 31 -8.26 -28.52 -13.37
N GLY A 32 -6.97 -28.82 -13.17
CA GLY A 32 -5.93 -27.83 -12.91
C GLY A 32 -5.67 -26.88 -14.09
N GLU A 33 -5.80 -27.35 -15.33
CA GLU A 33 -5.78 -26.50 -16.54
C GLU A 33 -6.98 -25.55 -16.58
N LYS A 34 -8.20 -26.03 -16.29
CA LYS A 34 -9.42 -25.20 -16.25
C LYS A 34 -9.46 -24.22 -15.08
N GLU A 35 -8.81 -24.55 -13.97
CA GLU A 35 -8.68 -23.69 -12.79
C GLU A 35 -7.58 -22.65 -12.99
N ALA A 36 -6.49 -23.00 -13.68
CA ALA A 36 -5.51 -22.03 -14.20
C ALA A 36 -6.11 -21.10 -15.27
N GLU A 37 -7.12 -21.56 -16.03
CA GLU A 37 -7.85 -20.80 -17.04
C GLU A 37 -8.90 -19.84 -16.45
N ARG A 38 -9.12 -19.81 -15.13
CA ARG A 38 -10.06 -18.89 -14.44
C ARG A 38 -9.38 -18.09 -13.34
N ARG A 39 -8.26 -17.45 -13.67
CA ARG A 39 -7.55 -16.57 -12.74
C ARG A 39 -7.92 -15.11 -12.96
N GLY A 40 -7.91 -14.36 -11.86
CA GLY A 40 -7.90 -12.91 -11.91
C GLY A 40 -6.63 -12.38 -12.58
N SER A 41 -6.72 -11.22 -13.23
CA SER A 41 -5.56 -10.50 -13.74
C SER A 41 -5.81 -9.01 -13.65
N LEU A 42 -5.31 -8.40 -12.58
CA LEU A 42 -5.47 -6.97 -12.32
C LEU A 42 -4.47 -6.15 -13.12
N GLU A 43 -4.98 -5.11 -13.75
CA GLU A 43 -4.19 -4.05 -14.37
C GLU A 43 -4.56 -2.71 -13.75
N VAL A 44 -3.54 -1.91 -13.38
CA VAL A 44 -3.73 -0.53 -12.94
C VAL A 44 -4.11 0.33 -14.12
N THR A 45 -5.27 0.99 -14.02
CA THR A 45 -5.75 1.93 -15.04
C THR A 45 -5.51 3.37 -14.66
N ALA A 46 -5.50 3.69 -13.37
CA ALA A 46 -5.13 5.00 -12.86
C ALA A 46 -4.67 4.94 -11.39
N VAL A 47 -3.76 5.84 -11.03
CA VAL A 47 -3.32 6.06 -9.64
C VAL A 47 -3.32 7.56 -9.37
N SER A 48 -3.86 7.96 -8.23
CA SER A 48 -3.72 9.33 -7.74
C SER A 48 -3.58 9.35 -6.23
N ALA A 49 -2.74 10.24 -5.70
CA ALA A 49 -2.64 10.45 -4.27
C ALA A 49 -3.07 11.89 -3.94
N ARG A 50 -3.92 12.03 -2.91
CA ARG A 50 -4.44 13.31 -2.43
C ARG A 50 -4.74 13.27 -0.93
N PHE A 51 -5.07 14.40 -0.33
CA PHE A 51 -5.62 14.41 1.01
C PHE A 51 -7.07 13.91 1.03
N ASN A 52 -7.36 13.13 2.06
CA ASN A 52 -8.69 12.84 2.56
C ASN A 52 -8.93 13.74 3.77
N ASP A 53 -10.09 14.39 3.85
CA ASP A 53 -10.51 15.24 4.97
C ASP A 53 -11.52 14.54 5.90
N ARG A 54 -11.60 13.20 5.82
CA ARG A 54 -12.54 12.36 6.56
C ARG A 54 -11.85 11.23 7.30
N LEU A 55 -10.55 11.35 7.56
CA LEU A 55 -9.86 10.35 8.37
C LEU A 55 -10.38 10.40 9.80
N LYS A 56 -10.51 9.23 10.39
CA LYS A 56 -10.72 9.08 11.83
C LYS A 56 -9.38 9.13 12.54
N GLY A 57 -9.37 9.41 13.83
CA GLY A 57 -8.16 9.37 14.62
C GLY A 57 -8.44 9.57 16.09
N VAL A 58 -7.39 9.97 16.80
CA VAL A 58 -7.46 10.25 18.24
C VAL A 58 -6.88 11.62 18.53
N GLU A 59 -7.49 12.29 19.48
CA GLU A 59 -6.98 13.47 20.16
C GLU A 59 -6.58 13.03 21.58
N ARG A 60 -5.32 13.25 21.94
CA ARG A 60 -4.76 12.94 23.25
C ARG A 60 -4.43 14.24 23.97
N ALA A 61 -4.97 14.37 25.17
CA ALA A 61 -4.58 15.36 26.15
C ALA A 61 -3.90 14.67 27.35
N ALA A 62 -3.33 15.45 28.27
CA ALA A 62 -2.57 14.92 29.42
C ALA A 62 -3.30 13.84 30.25
N ASP A 63 -4.62 13.84 30.28
CA ASP A 63 -5.46 12.95 31.10
C ASP A 63 -6.57 12.24 30.32
N SER A 64 -6.63 12.38 28.99
CA SER A 64 -7.74 11.84 28.19
C SER A 64 -7.34 11.53 26.74
N GLU A 65 -7.99 10.51 26.18
CA GLU A 65 -7.95 10.20 24.74
C GLU A 65 -9.38 10.20 24.22
N LYS A 66 -9.61 10.87 23.09
CA LYS A 66 -10.92 11.01 22.47
C LYS A 66 -10.85 10.68 20.99
N GLU A 67 -11.80 9.88 20.50
CA GLU A 67 -11.95 9.67 19.07
C GLU A 67 -12.41 10.95 18.37
N VAL A 68 -11.77 11.28 17.26
CA VAL A 68 -12.08 12.43 16.43
C VAL A 68 -12.21 12.00 14.97
N ASP A 69 -13.08 12.71 14.25
CA ASP A 69 -13.32 12.51 12.82
C ASP A 69 -12.95 13.80 12.06
N GLY A 70 -12.83 13.70 10.73
CA GLY A 70 -12.57 14.86 9.88
C GLY A 70 -11.09 15.25 9.82
N LEU A 71 -10.19 14.34 10.18
CA LEU A 71 -8.76 14.58 10.10
C LEU A 71 -8.29 14.53 8.64
N ILE A 72 -7.26 15.32 8.38
CA ILE A 72 -6.66 15.47 7.05
C ILE A 72 -5.43 14.58 6.95
N GLY A 73 -5.33 13.79 5.88
CA GLY A 73 -4.13 13.01 5.63
C GLY A 73 -4.09 12.34 4.26
N PRO A 74 -2.93 11.80 3.86
CA PRO A 74 -2.70 11.19 2.56
C PRO A 74 -3.55 9.93 2.33
N GLN A 75 -4.20 9.90 1.16
CA GLN A 75 -4.93 8.76 0.62
C GLN A 75 -4.51 8.52 -0.83
N VAL A 76 -4.29 7.25 -1.16
CA VAL A 76 -3.98 6.78 -2.51
C VAL A 76 -5.23 6.13 -3.08
N ASP A 77 -5.74 6.67 -4.19
CA ASP A 77 -6.81 6.08 -4.98
C ASP A 77 -6.23 5.33 -6.17
N ILE A 78 -6.66 4.08 -6.34
CA ILE A 78 -6.17 3.15 -7.34
C ILE A 78 -7.38 2.61 -8.10
N ALA A 79 -7.45 2.90 -9.39
CA ALA A 79 -8.42 2.28 -10.29
C ALA A 79 -7.78 1.07 -10.96
N VAL A 80 -8.43 -0.07 -10.88
CA VAL A 80 -7.97 -1.33 -11.49
C VAL A 80 -9.02 -1.89 -12.44
N ARG A 81 -8.55 -2.67 -13.40
CA ARG A 81 -9.38 -3.47 -14.29
C ARG A 81 -8.97 -4.93 -14.19
N ASN A 82 -9.93 -5.83 -14.03
CA ASN A 82 -9.66 -7.24 -14.14
C ASN A 82 -9.82 -7.71 -15.59
N ARG A 83 -8.69 -8.07 -16.22
CA ARG A 83 -8.65 -8.63 -17.59
C ARG A 83 -8.67 -10.16 -17.60
N GLY A 84 -8.59 -10.79 -16.45
CA GLY A 84 -8.68 -12.22 -16.28
C GLY A 84 -10.09 -12.76 -16.51
N SER A 85 -10.18 -14.05 -16.77
CA SER A 85 -11.41 -14.83 -16.91
C SER A 85 -12.01 -15.25 -15.56
N GLY A 86 -11.26 -15.10 -14.46
CA GLY A 86 -11.71 -15.28 -13.07
C GLY A 86 -11.87 -13.97 -12.31
N SER A 87 -12.42 -14.03 -11.10
CA SER A 87 -12.37 -12.92 -10.14
C SER A 87 -10.92 -12.74 -9.65
N ALA A 88 -10.54 -11.50 -9.39
CA ALA A 88 -9.27 -11.15 -8.77
C ALA A 88 -9.53 -10.70 -7.34
N ILE A 89 -8.89 -11.34 -6.36
CA ILE A 89 -9.16 -11.09 -4.94
C ILE A 89 -7.87 -10.62 -4.28
N ILE A 90 -7.78 -9.33 -3.99
CA ILE A 90 -6.67 -8.80 -3.20
C ILE A 90 -6.89 -9.20 -1.74
N THR A 91 -5.89 -9.89 -1.17
CA THR A 91 -5.93 -10.41 0.20
C THR A 91 -4.98 -9.70 1.16
N LYS A 92 -3.93 -9.07 0.60
CA LYS A 92 -2.84 -8.50 1.39
C LYS A 92 -2.26 -7.28 0.71
N MET A 93 -1.93 -6.27 1.51
CA MET A 93 -1.21 -5.07 1.07
C MET A 93 0.13 -4.97 1.79
N ILE A 94 1.19 -4.66 1.04
CA ILE A 94 2.53 -4.40 1.56
C ILE A 94 2.99 -3.04 1.06
N ALA A 95 3.40 -2.16 1.98
CA ALA A 95 4.09 -0.93 1.63
C ALA A 95 5.60 -1.13 1.79
N SER A 96 6.35 -0.95 0.71
CA SER A 96 7.80 -0.79 0.74
C SER A 96 8.14 0.69 0.90
N VAL A 97 8.82 1.04 1.98
CA VAL A 97 9.10 2.42 2.37
C VAL A 97 10.58 2.72 2.13
N SER A 98 10.86 3.69 1.26
CA SER A 98 12.24 4.12 0.95
C SER A 98 12.62 5.45 1.61
N VAL A 99 11.63 6.28 1.96
CA VAL A 99 11.79 7.51 2.74
C VAL A 99 10.66 7.57 3.78
N SER A 100 10.99 7.97 5.00
CA SER A 100 10.04 8.24 6.09
C SER A 100 10.74 9.18 7.06
N GLU A 101 10.33 10.44 7.09
CA GLU A 101 10.93 11.44 7.98
C GLU A 101 9.93 12.56 8.30
N ASN A 102 10.07 13.15 9.49
CA ASN A 102 9.37 14.37 9.84
C ASN A 102 10.17 15.57 9.32
N LEU A 103 9.50 16.48 8.63
CA LEU A 103 10.06 17.77 8.30
C LEU A 103 10.29 18.57 9.57
N THR A 104 11.21 19.52 9.52
CA THR A 104 11.49 20.36 10.68
C THR A 104 10.39 21.41 10.84
N SER A 105 9.74 21.45 12.00
CA SER A 105 8.97 22.62 12.40
C SER A 105 9.92 23.68 12.95
N CYS A 106 9.96 24.82 12.26
CA CYS A 106 10.81 25.96 12.63
C CYS A 106 10.15 26.83 13.72
N ALA A 107 8.85 26.69 13.93
CA ALA A 107 8.20 27.19 15.12
C ALA A 107 8.44 26.18 16.23
N GLY A 108 8.92 26.58 17.41
CA GLY A 108 8.95 25.65 18.54
C GLY A 108 7.54 25.11 18.77
N THR A 109 7.30 23.84 18.43
CA THR A 109 6.00 23.19 18.63
C THR A 109 5.96 22.70 20.07
N GLY A 110 5.01 23.24 20.84
CA GLY A 110 4.73 22.82 22.20
C GLY A 110 3.24 22.90 22.46
N GLY A 111 2.70 21.87 23.10
CA GLY A 111 1.31 21.75 23.48
C GLY A 111 1.05 20.34 24.02
N ASP A 112 0.14 20.22 24.99
CA ASP A 112 -0.23 18.93 25.59
C ASP A 112 -1.27 18.16 24.75
N LEU A 113 -1.66 18.72 23.60
CA LEU A 113 -2.65 18.17 22.70
C LEU A 113 -1.98 17.53 21.47
N ASP A 114 -2.10 16.22 21.34
CA ASP A 114 -1.62 15.44 20.21
C ASP A 114 -2.80 14.89 19.40
N ILE A 115 -2.88 15.20 18.11
CA ILE A 115 -3.94 14.75 17.22
C ILE A 115 -3.32 13.93 16.10
N ALA A 116 -3.74 12.66 16.00
CA ALA A 116 -3.17 11.72 15.06
C ALA A 116 -4.26 10.95 14.30
N ALA A 117 -4.13 10.92 12.97
CA ALA A 117 -5.03 10.18 12.10
C ALA A 117 -4.71 8.68 12.09
N ARG A 118 -5.75 7.86 11.91
CA ARG A 118 -5.66 6.41 11.70
C ARG A 118 -5.58 6.15 10.21
N TYR A 119 -4.52 5.44 9.80
CA TYR A 119 -4.24 5.07 8.41
C TYR A 119 -4.43 3.57 8.22
N ASP A 120 -4.85 3.15 7.02
CA ASP A 120 -4.97 1.73 6.65
C ASP A 120 -3.59 1.06 6.64
N ILE A 121 -2.55 1.81 6.25
CA ILE A 121 -1.15 1.41 6.37
C ILE A 121 -0.42 2.42 7.26
N PRO A 122 -0.27 2.13 8.57
CA PRO A 122 0.51 2.96 9.48
C PRO A 122 2.01 2.76 9.24
N ILE A 123 2.74 3.84 8.95
CA ILE A 123 4.18 3.84 8.73
C ILE A 123 4.90 4.19 10.04
N PRO A 124 5.66 3.27 10.65
CA PRO A 124 6.48 3.59 11.81
C PRO A 124 7.59 4.55 11.39
N THR A 125 7.63 5.71 12.04
CA THR A 125 8.68 6.73 11.89
C THR A 125 9.92 6.41 12.74
N SER A 126 9.79 5.54 13.74
CA SER A 126 10.89 5.04 14.58
C SER A 126 11.84 4.11 13.82
N ARG A 127 11.39 3.51 12.72
CA ARG A 127 12.20 2.63 11.86
C ARG A 127 12.92 3.44 10.80
N LYS A 128 14.22 3.16 10.62
CA LYS A 128 15.02 3.78 9.56
C LYS A 128 14.76 3.08 8.21
N PRO A 129 14.38 3.82 7.14
CA PRO A 129 14.27 3.27 5.79
C PRO A 129 15.60 2.70 5.25
N PRO A 130 15.56 1.71 4.33
CA PRO A 130 14.37 1.09 3.77
C PRO A 130 13.77 -0.01 4.67
N PHE A 131 12.45 -0.14 4.68
CA PHE A 131 11.73 -1.24 5.34
C PHE A 131 10.40 -1.54 4.66
N THR A 132 9.74 -2.63 5.06
CA THR A 132 8.39 -2.97 4.63
C THR A 132 7.40 -2.95 5.79
N VAL A 133 6.16 -2.58 5.48
CA VAL A 133 5.00 -2.66 6.38
C VAL A 133 3.96 -3.52 5.67
N THR A 134 3.41 -4.50 6.38
CA THR A 134 2.31 -5.33 5.91
C THR A 134 1.06 -4.94 6.68
N THR A 135 -0.09 -4.85 6.03
CA THR A 135 -1.36 -4.64 6.73
C THR A 135 -1.60 -5.76 7.73
N THR A 136 -2.03 -5.40 8.94
CA THR A 136 -2.34 -6.37 9.99
C THR A 136 -3.69 -7.03 9.79
N ASP A 137 -4.62 -6.33 9.12
CA ASP A 137 -5.95 -6.82 8.85
C ASP A 137 -6.01 -7.49 7.48
N ASP A 138 -6.81 -8.55 7.37
CA ASP A 138 -7.11 -9.18 6.10
C ASP A 138 -7.86 -8.18 5.22
N VAL A 139 -7.31 -7.93 4.04
CA VAL A 139 -7.93 -7.08 3.03
C VAL A 139 -8.79 -7.99 2.15
N PHE A 140 -10.03 -7.62 1.88
CA PHE A 140 -10.87 -8.36 0.92
C PHE A 140 -11.41 -7.39 -0.11
N PHE A 141 -10.78 -7.36 -1.27
CA PHE A 141 -11.22 -6.57 -2.41
C PHE A 141 -11.34 -7.47 -3.64
N ASP A 142 -12.58 -7.71 -4.07
CA ASP A 142 -12.94 -8.56 -5.21
C ASP A 142 -13.25 -7.70 -6.43
N VAL A 143 -12.52 -7.92 -7.52
CA VAL A 143 -12.82 -7.37 -8.83
C VAL A 143 -13.25 -8.50 -9.75
N LYS A 144 -14.52 -8.49 -10.16
CA LYS A 144 -15.05 -9.52 -11.06
C LYS A 144 -14.40 -9.44 -12.44
N SER A 145 -14.38 -10.59 -13.13
CA SER A 145 -13.86 -10.70 -14.49
C SER A 145 -14.47 -9.65 -15.42
N GLY A 146 -13.62 -8.91 -16.14
CA GLY A 146 -14.02 -7.89 -17.10
C GLY A 146 -14.46 -6.56 -16.50
N GLU A 147 -14.58 -6.46 -15.17
CA GLU A 147 -15.02 -5.23 -14.49
C GLU A 147 -13.84 -4.28 -14.16
N ASN A 148 -14.20 -3.04 -13.85
CA ASN A 148 -13.29 -2.04 -13.29
C ASN A 148 -13.78 -1.68 -11.90
N ASP A 149 -12.86 -1.48 -10.97
CA ASP A 149 -13.19 -1.04 -9.62
C ASP A 149 -12.10 -0.10 -9.08
N ARG A 150 -12.36 0.53 -7.93
CA ARG A 150 -11.47 1.49 -7.30
C ARG A 150 -11.27 1.16 -5.82
N LEU A 151 -10.01 0.99 -5.45
CA LEU A 151 -9.55 0.86 -4.08
C LEU A 151 -8.97 2.19 -3.60
N SER A 152 -9.22 2.55 -2.35
CA SER A 152 -8.63 3.72 -1.71
C SER A 152 -7.93 3.30 -0.42
N VAL A 153 -6.68 3.72 -0.23
CA VAL A 153 -5.84 3.33 0.90
C VAL A 153 -5.21 4.58 1.53
N ALA A 154 -5.48 4.80 2.82
CA ALA A 154 -4.85 5.85 3.61
C ALA A 154 -3.48 5.36 4.10
N VAL A 155 -2.42 6.11 3.81
CA VAL A 155 -1.03 5.71 4.10
C VAL A 155 -0.28 6.88 4.73
N GLY A 156 0.06 6.76 6.00
CA GLY A 156 0.65 7.87 6.76
C GLY A 156 1.37 7.40 8.03
N PRO A 157 1.90 8.32 8.85
CA PRO A 157 2.66 7.95 10.03
C PRO A 157 1.81 7.18 11.04
N GLU A 158 2.42 6.25 11.75
CA GLU A 158 1.78 5.52 12.83
C GLU A 158 1.29 6.47 13.93
N MET A 159 0.06 6.27 14.42
CA MET A 159 -0.65 7.20 15.30
C MET A 159 0.07 7.49 16.63
N GLY A 160 0.88 6.57 17.15
CA GLY A 160 1.68 6.78 18.37
C GLY A 160 3.00 7.50 18.14
N GLU A 161 3.36 7.70 16.87
CA GLU A 161 4.62 8.33 16.44
C GLU A 161 4.38 9.53 15.52
N ALA A 162 3.12 9.82 15.21
CA ALA A 162 2.70 11.01 14.51
C ALA A 162 3.13 12.22 15.33
N GLY A 163 3.93 13.10 14.72
CA GLY A 163 4.44 14.29 15.37
C GLY A 163 3.64 15.55 15.00
N MET A 164 3.95 16.63 15.70
CA MET A 164 3.44 17.97 15.37
C MET A 164 3.90 18.45 13.98
N SER A 165 5.07 18.01 13.53
CA SER A 165 5.63 18.44 12.24
C SER A 165 5.07 17.60 11.08
N PRO A 166 4.99 18.17 9.87
CA PRO A 166 4.58 17.40 8.70
C PRO A 166 5.50 16.19 8.49
N TRP A 167 4.91 15.03 8.20
CA TRP A 167 5.64 13.83 7.84
C TRP A 167 5.70 13.70 6.31
N VAL A 168 6.83 13.28 5.76
CA VAL A 168 6.98 12.92 4.35
C VAL A 168 7.42 11.47 4.21
N GLY A 169 6.89 10.80 3.18
CA GLY A 169 7.24 9.42 2.91
C GLY A 169 7.26 9.09 1.42
N VAL A 170 8.10 8.14 1.04
CA VAL A 170 8.12 7.54 -0.29
C VAL A 170 7.80 6.06 -0.16
N VAL A 171 6.69 5.67 -0.78
CA VAL A 171 6.13 4.32 -0.65
C VAL A 171 5.85 3.67 -2.00
N THR A 172 6.12 2.37 -2.10
CA THR A 172 5.63 1.51 -3.18
C THR A 172 4.65 0.52 -2.57
N LEU A 173 3.42 0.53 -3.04
CA LEU A 173 2.35 -0.36 -2.58
C LEU A 173 2.32 -1.61 -3.44
N GLN A 174 2.31 -2.78 -2.79
CA GLN A 174 2.17 -4.09 -3.41
C GLN A 174 0.85 -4.71 -2.93
N PHE A 175 0.02 -5.13 -3.87
CA PHE A 175 -1.25 -5.80 -3.62
C PHE A 175 -1.12 -7.24 -4.07
N HIS A 176 -1.32 -8.19 -3.16
CA HIS A 176 -1.23 -9.61 -3.46
C HIS A 176 -2.62 -10.17 -3.75
N ASP A 177 -2.80 -10.72 -4.94
CA ASP A 177 -3.96 -11.53 -5.30
C ASP A 177 -3.86 -12.91 -4.63
N ALA A 178 -4.99 -13.47 -4.20
CA ALA A 178 -5.11 -14.84 -3.72
C ALA A 178 -4.54 -15.87 -4.72
N ASP A 179 -4.64 -15.59 -6.02
CA ASP A 179 -4.11 -16.44 -7.09
C ASP A 179 -2.59 -16.28 -7.33
N GLY A 180 -1.92 -15.44 -6.54
CA GLY A 180 -0.46 -15.24 -6.55
C GLY A 180 0.05 -14.21 -7.56
N THR A 181 -0.83 -13.38 -8.13
CA THR A 181 -0.42 -12.25 -8.96
C THR A 181 -0.22 -11.01 -8.09
N ASP A 182 0.90 -10.32 -8.26
CA ASP A 182 1.22 -9.11 -7.51
C ASP A 182 1.03 -7.87 -8.37
N LEU A 183 0.36 -6.87 -7.82
CA LEU A 183 0.20 -5.56 -8.41
C LEU A 183 1.05 -4.55 -7.64
N SER A 184 2.00 -3.89 -8.32
CA SER A 184 2.90 -2.91 -7.71
C SER A 184 2.60 -1.50 -8.18
N ILE A 185 2.54 -0.55 -7.25
CA ILE A 185 2.16 0.85 -7.48
C ILE A 185 3.13 1.77 -6.76
N GLY A 186 3.87 2.57 -7.51
CA GLY A 186 4.80 3.55 -6.98
C GLY A 186 6.12 3.60 -7.76
N PRO A 187 7.10 4.36 -7.27
CA PRO A 187 7.12 5.02 -5.95
C PRO A 187 6.17 6.24 -5.88
N LEU A 188 5.50 6.41 -4.74
CA LEU A 188 4.58 7.50 -4.44
C LEU A 188 5.19 8.41 -3.38
N ALA A 189 5.22 9.74 -3.61
CA ALA A 189 5.62 10.71 -2.59
C ALA A 189 4.40 11.28 -1.87
N LEU A 190 4.32 11.02 -0.57
CA LEU A 190 3.22 11.37 0.30
C LEU A 190 3.68 12.37 1.35
N VAL A 191 2.74 13.18 1.83
CA VAL A 191 2.93 14.08 2.96
C VAL A 191 1.73 13.94 3.88
N SER A 192 1.96 14.01 5.19
CA SER A 192 0.92 14.19 6.21
C SER A 192 1.12 15.57 6.83
N PRO A 193 0.07 16.35 7.07
CA PRO A 193 0.19 17.76 7.47
C PRO A 193 0.78 17.98 8.86
N GLY A 194 0.76 16.98 9.75
CA GLY A 194 1.05 17.22 11.17
C GLY A 194 0.05 18.21 11.78
N GLN A 195 0.47 18.92 12.82
CA GLN A 195 -0.34 19.86 13.60
C GLN A 195 0.32 21.25 13.73
N ASP A 196 1.36 21.55 12.95
CA ASP A 196 2.05 22.83 13.02
C ASP A 196 1.23 23.96 12.35
N GLU A 197 0.61 24.80 13.17
CA GLU A 197 -0.14 26.00 12.72
C GLU A 197 0.70 27.02 11.94
N HIS A 198 2.03 26.90 11.93
CA HIS A 198 2.91 27.77 11.15
C HIS A 198 3.42 27.09 9.88
N PHE A 199 3.19 25.79 9.72
CA PHE A 199 3.60 24.98 8.58
C PHE A 199 2.54 23.92 8.24
N HIS A 200 1.47 24.35 7.56
CA HIS A 200 0.30 23.50 7.27
C HIS A 200 -0.25 23.75 5.86
N PRO A 201 -1.00 22.79 5.30
CA PRO A 201 -1.72 22.97 4.03
C PRO A 201 -2.83 24.02 4.14
N VAL A 202 -3.02 24.82 3.10
CA VAL A 202 -4.19 25.68 2.91
C VAL A 202 -4.69 25.52 1.47
N GLY A 203 -5.72 24.69 1.28
CA GLY A 203 -6.15 24.28 -0.05
C GLY A 203 -5.01 23.60 -0.82
N MET A 204 -4.66 24.12 -2.01
CA MET A 204 -3.61 23.57 -2.87
C MET A 204 -2.24 24.26 -2.71
N THR A 205 -2.01 24.91 -1.56
CA THR A 205 -0.75 25.54 -1.16
C THR A 205 -0.38 25.15 0.27
N TRP A 206 0.80 25.59 0.73
CA TRP A 206 1.24 25.46 2.11
C TRP A 206 1.51 26.83 2.69
N LYS A 207 1.00 27.07 3.89
CA LYS A 207 1.29 28.27 4.67
C LYS A 207 2.55 28.00 5.48
N ILE A 208 3.59 28.80 5.23
CA ILE A 208 4.88 28.77 5.93
C ILE A 208 5.08 30.17 6.52
N ALA A 209 5.10 30.30 7.85
CA ALA A 209 5.19 31.62 8.46
C ALA A 209 6.57 32.28 8.24
N PRO A 210 6.64 33.56 7.80
CA PRO A 210 7.90 34.19 7.37
C PRO A 210 9.01 34.25 8.43
N ARG A 211 8.64 34.36 9.71
CA ARG A 211 9.59 34.46 10.84
C ARG A 211 10.42 33.18 11.06
N TYR A 212 10.08 32.12 10.33
CA TYR A 212 10.63 30.78 10.47
C TYR A 212 11.34 30.28 9.20
N ALA A 213 11.60 31.19 8.26
CA ALA A 213 12.23 30.91 6.97
C ALA A 213 13.62 30.23 7.06
N SER A 214 14.37 30.47 8.14
CA SER A 214 15.79 30.10 8.22
C SER A 214 16.06 28.60 8.42
N CYS A 215 15.07 27.78 8.75
CA CYS A 215 15.22 26.32 8.83
C CYS A 215 14.43 25.59 7.73
N MET A 216 13.76 26.36 6.85
CA MET A 216 12.97 25.83 5.74
C MET A 216 13.84 25.47 4.53
N ASP A 217 15.10 25.89 4.49
CA ASP A 217 16.11 25.49 3.52
C ASP A 217 16.38 23.98 3.59
N ASP A 218 16.50 23.44 4.81
CA ASP A 218 16.64 22.00 5.02
C ASP A 218 15.42 21.22 4.52
N ASN A 219 14.20 21.68 4.85
CA ASN A 219 12.96 21.09 4.34
C ASN A 219 12.86 21.18 2.81
N ALA A 220 13.24 22.33 2.24
CA ALA A 220 13.24 22.55 0.79
C ALA A 220 14.19 21.60 0.07
N ARG A 221 15.39 21.38 0.64
CA ARG A 221 16.38 20.42 0.16
C ARG A 221 15.83 18.99 0.21
N ARG A 222 15.29 18.55 1.35
CA ARG A 222 14.70 17.19 1.50
C ARG A 222 13.58 16.91 0.50
N VAL A 223 12.63 17.83 0.38
CA VAL A 223 11.50 17.69 -0.54
C VAL A 223 11.97 17.72 -2.00
N GLN A 224 13.03 18.47 -2.32
CA GLN A 224 13.65 18.45 -3.64
C GLN A 224 14.34 17.10 -3.92
N GLU A 225 15.11 16.56 -2.99
CA GLU A 225 15.77 15.25 -3.10
C GLU A 225 14.74 14.13 -3.39
N ILE A 226 13.59 14.15 -2.72
CA ILE A 226 12.49 13.19 -2.98
C ILE A 226 11.95 13.33 -4.41
N MET A 227 11.79 14.57 -4.91
CA MET A 227 11.29 14.83 -6.26
C MET A 227 12.28 14.41 -7.37
N GLU A 228 13.53 14.17 -7.02
CA GLU A 228 14.56 13.67 -7.94
C GLU A 228 14.57 12.14 -8.08
N ILE A 229 13.79 11.43 -7.26
CA ILE A 229 13.62 9.98 -7.37
C ILE A 229 13.01 9.63 -8.75
N PRO A 230 13.62 8.72 -9.53
CA PRO A 230 13.11 8.34 -10.84
C PRO A 230 11.66 7.84 -10.79
N HIS A 231 10.84 8.33 -11.71
CA HIS A 231 9.44 7.94 -11.88
C HIS A 231 8.54 8.16 -10.64
N ILE A 232 8.96 9.01 -9.70
CA ILE A 232 8.18 9.35 -8.52
C ILE A 232 6.84 9.99 -8.92
N THR A 233 5.75 9.51 -8.31
CA THR A 233 4.43 10.10 -8.46
C THR A 233 4.07 10.85 -7.16
N PRO A 234 4.17 12.18 -7.12
CA PRO A 234 3.83 12.94 -5.93
C PRO A 234 2.31 13.03 -5.75
N SER A 235 1.87 12.97 -4.51
CA SER A 235 0.53 13.42 -4.14
C SER A 235 0.35 14.90 -4.49
N LYS A 236 -0.91 15.32 -4.67
CA LYS A 236 -1.26 16.72 -4.97
C LYS A 236 -0.66 17.68 -3.95
N GLU A 237 -0.69 17.30 -2.68
CA GLU A 237 -0.25 18.10 -1.55
C GLU A 237 1.25 18.06 -1.36
N PHE A 238 1.91 16.93 -1.66
CA PHE A 238 3.37 16.88 -1.74
C PHE A 238 3.91 17.77 -2.86
N ALA A 239 3.28 17.73 -4.04
CA ALA A 239 3.62 18.63 -5.14
C ALA A 239 3.36 20.11 -4.79
N ALA A 240 2.30 20.39 -4.02
CA ALA A 240 2.04 21.73 -3.49
C ALA A 240 3.12 22.18 -2.49
N LEU A 241 3.55 21.28 -1.61
CA LEU A 241 4.63 21.53 -0.66
C LEU A 241 5.94 21.87 -1.38
N HIS A 242 6.31 21.05 -2.37
CA HIS A 242 7.48 21.28 -3.20
C HIS A 242 7.49 22.68 -3.84
N ARG A 243 6.33 23.13 -4.35
CA ARG A 243 6.17 24.49 -4.90
C ARG A 243 6.30 25.57 -3.83
N ALA A 244 5.64 25.39 -2.68
CA ALA A 244 5.67 26.35 -1.58
C ALA A 244 7.07 26.53 -0.97
N LEU A 245 7.91 25.50 -1.01
CA LEU A 245 9.28 25.53 -0.50
C LEU A 245 10.31 26.12 -1.48
N ARG A 246 9.93 26.44 -2.74
CA ARG A 246 10.86 27.01 -3.74
C ARG A 246 11.63 28.26 -3.28
N PRO A 247 11.04 29.21 -2.54
CA PRO A 247 11.74 30.42 -2.10
C PRO A 247 12.90 30.18 -1.13
N PHE A 248 13.04 28.98 -0.58
CA PHE A 248 14.06 28.64 0.42
C PHE A 248 15.21 27.77 -0.13
N ARG A 249 15.31 27.64 -1.46
CA ARG A 249 16.35 26.85 -2.13
C ARG A 249 17.55 27.69 -2.54
#